data_AF-A0A7V1M091-F1
#
_entry.id   AF-A0A7V1M091-F1
#
_cell.length_a   1.000
_cell.length_b   1.000
_cell.length_c   1.000
_cell.angle_alpha   90.00
_cell.angle_beta   90.00
_cell.angle_gamma   90.00
#
_symmetry.space_group_name_H-M   'P 1'
#
loop_
_entity.id
_entity.type
_entity.pdbx_description
1 polymer ?
#
loop_
_entity_poly.entity_id
_entity_poly.type
_entity_poly.pdbx_seq_one_letter_code
_entity_poly.pdbx_strand_id
1 'polypeptide(L)' 'MWNPFRGRRFADRARLARRTHELWLDRALRTGRPHPRIPKREVRLGGFDELMKTAGGRMWADAWWKSAFDSVESD' A
#
# COMPACT_ATOMS: atom_id res chain seq x y z
N MET A 1 20.66 -11.00 -23.89
CA MET A 1 21.09 -11.98 -22.87
C MET A 1 19.99 -12.10 -21.83
N TRP A 2 19.27 -13.23 -21.77
CA TRP A 2 18.14 -13.46 -20.85
C TRP A 2 18.68 -13.89 -19.48
N ASN A 3 18.42 -13.11 -18.43
CA ASN A 3 18.89 -13.42 -17.07
C ASN A 3 17.75 -14.04 -16.21
N PRO A 4 17.74 -15.37 -15.99
CA PRO A 4 16.66 -16.07 -15.29
C PRO A 4 16.57 -15.74 -13.79
N PHE A 5 17.61 -15.14 -13.20
CA PHE A 5 17.64 -14.80 -11.77
C PHE A 5 16.78 -13.57 -11.41
N ARG A 6 16.46 -12.71 -12.39
CA ARG A 6 15.55 -11.57 -12.17
C ARG A 6 14.14 -12.04 -11.81
N GLY A 7 13.63 -13.07 -12.49
CA GLY A 7 12.27 -13.60 -12.28
C GLY A 7 12.04 -14.20 -10.89
N ARG A 8 13.06 -14.85 -10.29
CA ARG A 8 12.97 -15.38 -8.92
C ARG A 8 12.87 -14.27 -7.88
N ARG A 9 13.70 -13.22 -7.98
CA ARG A 9 13.66 -12.06 -7.08
C ARG A 9 12.30 -11.35 -7.08
N PHE A 10 11.69 -11.17 -8.26
CA PHE A 10 10.34 -10.61 -8.36
C PHE A 10 9.27 -11.51 -7.72
N ALA A 11 9.35 -12.83 -7.95
CA ALA A 11 8.40 -13.78 -7.35
C ALA A 11 8.49 -13.79 -5.82
N ASP A 12 9.69 -13.65 -5.25
CA ASP A 12 9.89 -13.62 -3.80
C ASP A 12 9.39 -12.30 -3.19
N ARG A 13 9.65 -11.16 -3.84
CA ARG A 13 9.10 -9.86 -3.41
C ARG A 13 7.57 -9.81 -3.50
N ALA A 14 6.98 -10.39 -4.55
CA ALA A 14 5.53 -10.47 -4.69
C ALA A 14 4.89 -11.33 -3.59
N ARG A 15 5.51 -12.47 -3.22
CA ARG A 15 5.07 -13.29 -2.09
C ARG A 15 5.16 -12.54 -0.77
N LEU A 16 6.26 -11.80 -0.55
CA LEU A 16 6.44 -10.99 0.66
C LEU A 16 5.37 -9.90 0.75
N ALA A 17 5.16 -9.14 -0.34
CA ALA A 17 4.13 -8.10 -0.41
C ALA A 17 2.73 -8.65 -0.11
N ARG A 18 2.38 -9.80 -0.71
CA ARG A 18 1.12 -10.49 -0.44
C ARG A 18 0.97 -10.88 1.03
N ARG A 19 2.01 -11.51 1.62
CA ARG A 19 1.97 -11.93 3.03
C ARG A 19 1.84 -10.75 3.99
N THR A 20 2.55 -9.66 3.73
CA THR A 20 2.43 -8.42 4.51
C THR A 20 1.01 -7.85 4.40
N HIS A 21 0.43 -7.86 3.20
CA HIS A 21 -0.94 -7.41 2.98
C HIS A 21 -1.97 -8.29 3.70
N GLU A 22 -1.84 -9.61 3.62
CA GLU A 22 -2.71 -10.57 4.32
C GLU A 22 -2.70 -10.33 5.85
N LEU A 23 -1.52 -10.16 6.45
CA LEU A 23 -1.38 -9.87 7.88
C LEU A 23 -1.99 -8.52 8.29
N TRP A 24 -1.81 -7.50 7.45
CA TRP A 24 -2.44 -6.20 7.69
C TRP A 24 -3.97 -6.32 7.62
N LEU A 25 -4.51 -7.02 6.61
CA LEU A 25 -5.93 -7.18 6.40
C LEU A 25 -6.59 -7.97 7.53
N ASP A 26 -5.94 -9.06 7.99
CA ASP A 26 -6.42 -9.86 9.11
C ASP A 26 -6.47 -9.04 10.41
N ARG A 27 -5.40 -8.29 10.70
CA ARG A 27 -5.38 -7.35 11.83
C ARG A 27 -6.47 -6.29 11.71
N ALA A 28 -6.67 -5.74 10.52
CA ALA A 28 -7.67 -4.72 10.27
C ALA A 28 -9.07 -5.27 10.55
N LEU A 29 -9.46 -6.36 9.89
CA LEU A 29 -10.80 -6.95 10.02
C LEU A 29 -11.11 -7.37 11.47
N ARG A 30 -10.14 -7.89 12.22
CA ARG A 30 -10.35 -8.30 13.62
C ARG A 30 -10.65 -7.15 14.58
N THR A 31 -10.25 -5.91 14.26
CA THR A 31 -10.44 -4.76 15.16
C THR A 31 -11.83 -4.13 15.09
N GLY A 32 -12.62 -4.40 14.03
CA GLY A 32 -13.94 -3.79 13.81
C GLY A 32 -13.92 -2.26 13.63
N ARG A 33 -12.73 -1.63 13.61
CA ARG A 33 -12.58 -0.19 13.45
C ARG A 33 -12.77 0.23 11.99
N PRO A 34 -13.19 1.48 11.72
CA PRO A 34 -13.19 2.02 10.37
C PRO A 34 -11.76 1.98 9.79
N HIS A 35 -11.59 1.33 8.64
CA HIS A 35 -10.31 1.25 7.93
C HIS A 35 -10.28 2.19 6.73
N PRO A 36 -9.09 2.69 6.35
CA PRO A 36 -8.93 3.42 5.10
C PRO A 36 -9.35 2.52 3.94
N ARG A 37 -10.30 2.99 3.14
CA ARG A 37 -10.75 2.30 1.92
C ARG A 37 -9.85 2.69 0.77
N ILE A 38 -9.59 1.75 -0.13
CA ILE A 38 -8.95 2.07 -1.41
C ILE A 38 -9.85 3.08 -2.13
N PRO A 39 -9.30 4.23 -2.56
CA PRO A 39 -10.03 5.21 -3.36
C PRO A 39 -10.72 4.56 -4.55
N LYS A 40 -12.04 4.77 -4.68
CA LYS A 40 -12.78 4.37 -5.88
C LYS A 40 -12.64 5.37 -7.03
N ARG A 41 -12.08 6.54 -6.75
CA ARG A 41 -11.86 7.65 -7.69
C ARG A 41 -10.38 7.97 -7.72
N GLU A 42 -9.93 8.53 -8.84
CA GLU A 42 -8.58 9.06 -8.95
C GLU A 42 -8.32 10.09 -7.84
N VAL A 43 -7.08 10.15 -7.37
CA VAL A 43 -6.68 11.09 -6.30
C VAL A 43 -6.96 12.54 -6.68
N ARG A 44 -6.69 12.94 -7.93
CA ARG A 44 -6.98 14.30 -8.45
C ARG A 44 -8.47 14.63 -8.49
N LEU A 45 -9.33 13.60 -8.44
CA LEU A 45 -10.78 13.69 -8.45
C LEU A 45 -11.40 13.44 -7.06
N GLY A 46 -10.61 13.57 -6.00
CA GLY A 46 -11.08 13.46 -4.62
C GLY A 46 -11.10 12.03 -4.05
N GLY A 47 -10.31 11.11 -4.63
CA GLY A 47 -10.25 9.72 -4.17
C GLY A 47 -9.91 9.53 -2.68
N PHE A 48 -9.19 10.49 -2.08
CA PHE A 48 -8.83 10.48 -0.66
C PHE A 48 -9.66 11.44 0.21
N ASP A 49 -10.73 12.05 -0.30
CA ASP A 49 -11.45 13.11 0.43
C ASP A 49 -11.93 12.65 1.81
N GLU A 50 -12.46 11.44 1.91
CA GLU A 50 -12.90 10.87 3.19
C GLU A 50 -11.74 10.63 4.17
N LEU A 51 -10.57 10.23 3.65
CA LEU A 51 -9.36 10.10 4.47
C LEU A 51 -8.90 11.47 4.94
N MET A 52 -8.88 12.47 4.05
CA MET A 52 -8.42 13.84 4.33
C MET A 52 -9.32 14.58 5.33
N LYS A 53 -10.57 14.18 5.50
CA LYS A 53 -11.48 14.70 6.55
C LYS A 53 -11.08 14.28 7.96
N THR A 54 -10.22 13.26 8.11
CA THR A 54 -9.74 12.81 9.42
C THR A 54 -8.55 13.65 9.89
N ALA A 55 -8.42 13.86 11.21
CA ALA A 55 -7.33 14.65 11.79
C ALA A 55 -5.92 14.15 11.42
N GLY A 56 -5.77 12.84 11.16
CA GLY A 56 -4.50 12.22 10.75
C GLY A 56 -4.38 11.92 9.24
N GLY A 57 -5.42 12.21 8.46
CA GLY A 57 -5.56 11.70 7.09
C GLY A 57 -4.45 12.10 6.14
N ARG A 58 -4.06 13.38 6.18
CA ARG A 58 -2.95 13.94 5.40
C ARG A 58 -1.63 13.22 5.73
N MET A 59 -1.32 13.08 7.02
CA MET A 59 -0.11 12.42 7.49
C MET A 59 -0.07 10.94 7.06
N TRP A 60 -1.19 10.23 7.13
CA TRP A 60 -1.28 8.84 6.69
C TRP A 60 -1.13 8.69 5.18
N ALA A 61 -1.72 9.59 4.39
CA ALA A 61 -1.56 9.60 2.94
C ALA A 61 -0.11 9.88 2.51
N ASP A 62 0.54 10.86 3.13
CA ASP A 62 1.94 11.20 2.83
C ASP A 62 2.88 10.06 3.23
N ALA A 63 2.66 9.42 4.39
CA ALA A 63 3.42 8.25 4.83
C ALA A 63 3.24 7.05 3.89
N TRP A 64 2.02 6.82 3.41
CA TRP A 64 1.72 5.75 2.46
C TRP A 64 2.44 5.97 1.13
N TRP A 65 2.36 7.18 0.57
CA TRP A 65 3.04 7.51 -0.70
C TRP A 65 4.56 7.42 -0.59
N LYS A 66 5.13 7.95 0.50
CA LYS A 66 6.56 7.83 0.75
C LYS A 66 6.99 6.36 0.79
N SER A 67 6.27 5.52 1.52
CA SER A 67 6.58 4.09 1.57
C SER A 67 6.40 3.38 0.23
N ALA A 68 5.40 3.77 -0.56
CA ALA A 68 5.08 3.14 -1.85
C ALA A 68 6.12 3.46 -2.93
N PHE A 69 6.73 4.65 -2.89
CA PHE A 69 7.71 5.09 -3.88
C PHE A 69 9.17 4.90 -3.44
N ASP A 70 9.48 5.01 -2.14
CA ASP A 70 10.84 4.72 -1.62
C ASP A 70 11.25 3.26 -1.85
N SER A 71 10.28 2.35 -1.99
CA SER A 71 10.53 0.94 -2.28
C SER A 71 10.83 0.63 -3.76
N VAL A 72 10.75 1.62 -4.65
CA VAL A 72 11.00 1.47 -6.09
C VAL A 72 12.42 1.89 -6.48
N GLU A 73 13.09 2.75 -5.71
CA GLU A 73 14.40 3.31 -6.06
C GLU A 73 15.62 2.48 -5.59
N SER A 74 15.42 1.40 -4.83
CA SER A 74 16.53 0.57 -4.31
C SER A 74 16.85 -0.67 -5.18
N ASP A 75 16.67 -0.58 -6.50
CA ASP A 75 16.95 -1.68 -7.46
C ASP A 75 17.92 -1.31 -8.58
#